data_AF-A0A7C5XI96-F1
#
_entry.id   AF-A0A7C5XI96-F1
#
_cell.length_a   1.000
_cell.length_b   1.000
_cell.length_c   1.000
_cell.angle_alpha   90.00
_cell.angle_beta   90.00
_cell.angle_gamma   90.00
#
_symmetry.space_group_name_H-M   'P 1'
#
loop_
_entity.id
_entity.type
_entity.pdbx_description
1 polymer ?
#
loop_
_entity_poly.entity_id
_entity_poly.type
_entity_poly.pdbx_seq_one_letter_code
_entity_poly.pdbx_strand_id
1 'polypeptide(L)'
;MHRRGTRGLERIRWYVDYVLDLVGIGLDESKDLVAQVRDKLEEVVEEARKGEVVIPEQSIYLGRGREFTFDAEDILKFLREAQPEQLDVFRRELLRELRRRKRLSEEVGRIEEEVRRYVKSLGIYVPFAILDYDRFKLWKNKYHFIFKAEIGAHKYLDEYEGTLDELIELFKEVVRRESREISRLIRRARSERERWIREVGGLSEFLSELESHVIETAILTITGPKLARPSTWRGLDDGVIIAMGMGLEKAGDLEVIKWDITRVGPSEFVYGAHPHLWPEFYGWFVESLRSNGVLSIILRSFRKEVDELTGLPVKELRGYVVSMSGGRITYRQLTARELFEAHTTDPVTGERIEPEPAVIYCGPGDDRIYSIRGT
;
A
#
# COMPACT_ATOMS: atom_id res chain seq x y z
N MET A 1 9.90 -36.54 -37.46
CA MET A 1 9.63 -35.12 -37.13
C MET A 1 8.27 -35.03 -36.44
N HIS A 2 8.19 -34.98 -35.10
CA HIS A 2 6.98 -34.60 -34.32
C HIS A 2 7.35 -34.70 -32.83
N ARG A 3 7.81 -33.58 -32.23
CA ARG A 3 8.01 -33.43 -30.75
C ARG A 3 8.40 -31.99 -30.30
N ARG A 4 8.27 -30.97 -31.16
CA ARG A 4 8.54 -29.56 -30.80
C ARG A 4 7.28 -28.78 -30.37
N GLY A 5 6.07 -29.26 -30.67
CA GLY A 5 4.81 -28.53 -30.42
C GLY A 5 4.36 -28.46 -28.95
N THR A 6 4.68 -29.46 -28.12
CA THR A 6 4.21 -29.50 -26.72
C THR A 6 5.04 -28.64 -25.76
N ARG A 7 6.33 -28.43 -26.03
CA ARG A 7 7.23 -27.67 -25.13
C ARG A 7 7.01 -26.16 -25.15
N GLY A 8 6.50 -25.61 -26.26
CA GLY A 8 6.16 -24.18 -26.33
C GLY A 8 4.89 -23.82 -25.56
N LEU A 9 3.97 -24.78 -25.40
CA LEU A 9 2.68 -24.56 -24.75
C LEU A 9 2.77 -24.55 -23.22
N GLU A 10 3.69 -25.32 -22.62
CA GLU A 10 3.92 -25.32 -21.18
C GLU A 10 4.50 -23.97 -20.68
N ARG A 11 5.31 -23.30 -21.51
CA ARG A 11 5.90 -21.99 -21.19
C ARG A 11 4.88 -20.86 -21.22
N ILE A 12 3.86 -20.96 -22.07
CA ILE A 12 2.83 -19.92 -22.22
C ILE A 12 2.09 -19.67 -20.90
N ARG A 13 1.87 -20.71 -20.08
CA ARG A 13 1.25 -20.53 -18.75
C ARG A 13 2.10 -19.66 -17.83
N TRP A 14 3.38 -19.96 -17.75
CA TRP A 14 4.33 -19.17 -16.96
C TRP A 14 4.45 -17.73 -17.47
N TYR A 15 4.44 -17.54 -18.79
CA TYR A 15 4.41 -16.19 -19.37
C TYR A 15 3.14 -15.44 -19.00
N VAL A 16 1.97 -16.10 -19.03
CA VAL A 16 0.70 -15.48 -18.63
C VAL A 16 0.71 -15.09 -17.15
N ASP A 17 1.19 -15.97 -16.28
CA ASP A 17 1.28 -15.68 -14.84
C ASP A 17 2.19 -14.50 -14.57
N TYR A 18 3.41 -14.51 -15.11
CA TYR A 18 4.37 -13.42 -14.98
C TYR A 18 3.84 -12.10 -15.54
N VAL A 19 3.20 -12.13 -16.71
CA VAL A 19 2.57 -10.95 -17.31
C VAL A 19 1.54 -10.37 -16.36
N LEU A 20 0.63 -11.19 -15.84
CA LEU A 20 -0.43 -10.70 -14.96
C LEU A 20 0.09 -10.24 -13.60
N ASP A 21 1.24 -10.76 -13.15
CA ASP A 21 1.94 -10.25 -11.96
C ASP A 21 2.50 -8.84 -12.19
N LEU A 22 2.97 -8.54 -13.41
CA LEU A 22 3.47 -7.22 -13.78
C LEU A 22 2.36 -6.21 -14.15
N VAL A 23 1.42 -6.62 -15.00
CA VAL A 23 0.46 -5.70 -15.63
C VAL A 23 -0.88 -5.58 -14.90
N GLY A 24 -1.11 -6.46 -13.91
CA GLY A 24 -2.32 -6.55 -13.10
C GLY A 24 -3.56 -7.08 -13.84
N ILE A 25 -4.69 -7.10 -13.11
CA ILE A 25 -5.97 -7.67 -13.58
C ILE A 25 -6.88 -6.67 -14.32
N GLY A 26 -6.44 -5.43 -14.51
CA GLY A 26 -7.21 -4.33 -15.12
C GLY A 26 -7.33 -4.38 -16.65
N LEU A 27 -7.17 -5.56 -17.27
CA LEU A 27 -7.28 -5.73 -18.72
C LEU A 27 -8.75 -5.80 -19.16
N ASP A 28 -9.06 -5.11 -20.26
CA ASP A 28 -10.39 -5.03 -20.87
C ASP A 28 -10.63 -6.24 -21.79
N GLU A 29 -11.55 -7.12 -21.39
CA GLU A 29 -11.90 -8.34 -22.14
C GLU A 29 -12.63 -8.05 -23.47
N SER A 30 -13.14 -6.83 -23.68
CA SER A 30 -13.79 -6.42 -24.93
C SER A 30 -12.80 -5.98 -26.02
N LYS A 31 -11.53 -5.76 -25.65
CA LYS A 31 -10.45 -5.31 -26.54
C LYS A 31 -9.44 -6.43 -26.78
N ASP A 32 -8.49 -6.21 -27.68
CA ASP A 32 -7.42 -7.18 -27.91
C ASP A 32 -6.50 -7.28 -26.68
N LEU A 33 -6.65 -8.36 -25.93
CA LEU A 33 -5.86 -8.63 -24.72
C LEU A 33 -4.37 -8.78 -25.02
N VAL A 34 -4.00 -9.31 -26.19
CA VAL A 34 -2.59 -9.50 -26.55
C VAL A 34 -1.94 -8.15 -26.83
N ALA A 35 -2.65 -7.27 -27.55
CA ALA A 35 -2.18 -5.90 -27.79
C ALA A 35 -2.03 -5.12 -26.48
N GLN A 36 -3.03 -5.17 -25.60
CA GLN A 36 -2.95 -4.52 -24.28
C GLN A 36 -1.75 -5.00 -23.45
N VAL A 37 -1.50 -6.31 -23.42
CA VAL A 37 -0.33 -6.87 -22.72
C VAL A 37 0.97 -6.37 -23.34
N ARG A 38 1.08 -6.37 -24.66
CA ARG A 38 2.28 -5.89 -25.35
C ARG A 38 2.54 -4.42 -25.00
N ASP A 39 1.53 -3.57 -25.12
CA ASP A 39 1.68 -2.13 -24.89
C ASP A 39 2.11 -1.84 -23.44
N LYS A 40 1.52 -2.54 -22.45
CA LYS A 40 1.92 -2.43 -21.03
C LYS A 40 3.31 -2.98 -20.73
N LEU A 41 3.70 -4.10 -21.35
CA LEU A 41 5.05 -4.63 -21.17
C LEU A 41 6.10 -3.70 -21.80
N GLU A 42 5.79 -3.06 -22.93
CA GLU A 42 6.67 -2.05 -23.54
C GLU A 42 6.87 -0.86 -22.60
N GLU A 43 5.81 -0.38 -21.93
CA GLU A 43 5.91 0.66 -20.90
C GLU A 43 6.83 0.23 -19.73
N VAL A 44 6.59 -0.94 -19.15
CA VAL A 44 7.41 -1.47 -18.03
C VAL A 44 8.88 -1.64 -18.42
N VAL A 45 9.17 -2.10 -19.64
CA VAL A 45 10.55 -2.25 -20.13
C VAL A 45 11.23 -0.90 -20.35
N GLU A 46 10.51 0.10 -20.87
CA GLU A 46 11.06 1.45 -21.02
C GLU A 46 11.33 2.12 -19.67
N GLU A 47 10.44 1.97 -18.68
CA GLU A 47 10.68 2.44 -17.30
C GLU A 47 11.92 1.75 -16.70
N ALA A 48 12.08 0.45 -16.91
CA ALA A 48 13.25 -0.27 -16.42
C ALA A 48 14.56 0.19 -17.07
N ARG A 49 14.55 0.51 -18.37
CA ARG A 49 15.72 1.08 -19.07
C ARG A 49 16.11 2.46 -18.55
N LYS A 50 15.14 3.24 -18.08
CA LYS A 50 15.38 4.52 -17.40
C LYS A 50 15.86 4.36 -15.96
N GLY A 51 15.87 3.13 -15.43
CA GLY A 51 16.22 2.83 -14.04
C GLY A 51 15.11 3.16 -13.05
N GLU A 52 13.88 3.37 -13.53
CA GLU A 52 12.72 3.73 -12.71
C GLU A 52 12.08 2.49 -12.06
N VAL A 53 12.18 1.32 -12.72
CA VAL A 53 11.64 0.04 -12.25
C VAL A 53 12.67 -1.08 -12.38
N VAL A 54 12.67 -2.02 -11.43
CA VAL A 54 13.46 -3.26 -11.55
C VAL A 54 12.57 -4.36 -12.08
N ILE A 55 12.89 -4.92 -13.26
CA ILE A 55 12.20 -6.07 -13.81
C ILE A 55 12.82 -7.35 -13.21
N PRO A 56 12.06 -8.15 -12.44
CA PRO A 56 12.57 -9.39 -11.88
C PRO A 56 12.70 -10.46 -12.95
N GLU A 57 13.86 -11.11 -13.05
CA GLU A 57 14.00 -12.35 -13.84
C GLU A 57 13.28 -13.49 -13.11
N GLN A 58 12.50 -14.30 -13.83
CA GLN A 58 11.83 -15.47 -13.26
C GLN A 58 12.49 -16.76 -13.73
N SER A 59 12.83 -17.62 -12.76
CA SER A 59 13.43 -18.94 -13.01
C SER A 59 12.44 -20.05 -12.70
N ILE A 60 12.18 -20.93 -13.68
CA ILE A 60 11.32 -22.10 -13.51
C ILE A 60 12.07 -23.41 -13.69
N TYR A 61 11.82 -24.36 -12.78
CA TYR A 61 12.37 -25.71 -12.84
C TYR A 61 11.48 -26.63 -13.68
N LEU A 62 11.98 -27.07 -14.84
CA LEU A 62 11.24 -27.94 -15.76
C LEU A 62 11.51 -29.44 -15.51
N GLY A 63 12.14 -29.78 -14.39
CA GLY A 63 12.59 -31.13 -14.05
C GLY A 63 13.85 -31.59 -14.84
N ARG A 64 14.49 -32.66 -14.38
CA ARG A 64 15.76 -33.22 -14.94
C ARG A 64 16.93 -32.24 -14.97
N GLY A 65 17.04 -31.36 -13.97
CA GLY A 65 18.15 -30.40 -13.86
C GLY A 65 18.14 -29.30 -14.93
N ARG A 66 16.98 -29.01 -15.53
CA ARG A 66 16.82 -27.92 -16.50
C ARG A 66 16.05 -26.78 -15.85
N GLU A 67 16.73 -25.65 -15.78
CA GLU A 67 16.17 -24.37 -15.42
C GLU A 67 15.87 -23.59 -16.70
N PHE A 68 14.77 -22.85 -16.69
CA PHE A 68 14.42 -21.91 -17.75
C PHE A 68 14.17 -20.57 -17.09
N THR A 69 15.00 -19.60 -17.42
CA THR A 69 14.84 -18.23 -16.97
C THR A 69 14.21 -17.40 -18.08
N PHE A 70 13.38 -16.43 -17.70
CA PHE A 70 12.76 -15.48 -18.61
C PHE A 70 12.39 -14.20 -17.87
N ASP A 71 12.28 -13.10 -18.61
CA ASP A 71 11.82 -11.81 -18.10
C ASP A 71 10.75 -11.17 -19.01
N ALA A 72 10.43 -9.90 -18.75
CA ALA A 72 9.49 -9.14 -19.56
C ALA A 72 9.94 -8.96 -21.02
N GLU A 73 11.24 -8.82 -21.29
CA GLU A 73 11.78 -8.64 -22.64
C GLU A 73 11.64 -9.94 -23.45
N ASP A 74 11.88 -11.09 -22.84
CA ASP A 74 11.69 -12.42 -23.46
C ASP A 74 10.24 -12.66 -23.87
N ILE A 75 9.29 -12.22 -23.04
CA ILE A 75 7.86 -12.35 -23.33
C ILE A 75 7.45 -11.38 -24.45
N LEU A 76 7.93 -10.13 -24.43
CA LEU A 76 7.71 -9.19 -25.53
C LEU A 76 8.22 -9.74 -26.86
N LYS A 77 9.42 -10.33 -26.85
CA LYS A 77 9.99 -10.99 -28.02
C LYS A 77 9.10 -12.14 -28.49
N PHE A 78 8.64 -12.99 -27.58
CA PHE A 78 7.68 -14.04 -27.91
C PHE A 78 6.42 -13.47 -28.57
N LEU A 79 5.81 -12.41 -28.01
CA LEU A 79 4.59 -11.82 -28.57
C LEU A 79 4.79 -11.23 -29.98
N ARG A 80 6.00 -10.76 -30.31
CA ARG A 80 6.35 -10.24 -31.64
C ARG A 80 6.62 -11.35 -32.67
N GLU A 81 7.21 -12.45 -32.24
CA GLU A 81 7.70 -13.53 -33.12
C GLU A 81 6.76 -14.76 -33.19
N ALA A 82 5.80 -14.85 -32.27
CA ALA A 82 4.90 -15.99 -32.15
C ALA A 82 4.03 -16.20 -33.39
N GLN A 83 3.87 -17.47 -33.77
CA GLN A 83 2.92 -17.86 -34.81
C GLN A 83 1.47 -17.65 -34.34
N PRO A 84 0.50 -17.45 -35.26
CA PRO A 84 -0.91 -17.22 -34.90
C PRO A 84 -1.47 -18.25 -33.91
N GLU A 85 -1.14 -19.53 -34.08
CA GLU A 85 -1.63 -20.59 -33.19
C GLU A 85 -1.05 -20.49 -31.77
N GLN A 86 0.18 -19.97 -31.64
CA GLN A 86 0.80 -19.74 -30.33
C GLN A 86 0.18 -18.53 -29.63
N LEU A 87 -0.12 -17.47 -30.39
CA LEU A 87 -0.83 -16.30 -29.89
C LEU A 87 -2.26 -16.65 -29.47
N ASP A 88 -2.94 -17.54 -30.20
CA ASP A 88 -4.27 -18.01 -29.81
C ASP A 88 -4.25 -18.82 -28.50
N VAL A 89 -3.22 -19.66 -28.30
CA VAL A 89 -3.03 -20.35 -27.01
C VAL A 89 -2.76 -19.35 -25.91
N PHE A 90 -1.85 -18.38 -26.14
CA PHE A 90 -1.53 -17.34 -25.17
C PHE A 90 -2.77 -16.54 -24.79
N ARG A 91 -3.55 -16.06 -25.77
CA ARG A 91 -4.81 -15.34 -25.55
C ARG A 91 -5.80 -16.15 -24.72
N ARG A 92 -5.95 -17.45 -25.00
CA ARG A 92 -6.86 -18.33 -24.26
C ARG A 92 -6.40 -18.55 -22.81
N GLU A 93 -5.12 -18.81 -22.58
CA GLU A 93 -4.57 -18.99 -21.24
C GLU A 93 -4.63 -17.67 -20.44
N LEU A 94 -4.30 -16.55 -21.08
CA LEU A 94 -4.42 -15.20 -20.51
C LEU A 94 -5.86 -14.91 -20.07
N LEU A 95 -6.84 -15.13 -20.94
CA LEU A 95 -8.25 -14.92 -20.59
C LEU A 95 -8.69 -15.83 -19.44
N ARG A 96 -8.25 -17.10 -19.43
CA ARG A 96 -8.59 -18.04 -18.35
C ARG A 96 -8.05 -17.57 -17.01
N GLU A 97 -6.78 -17.15 -16.99
CA GLU A 97 -6.10 -16.74 -15.77
C GLU A 97 -6.58 -15.38 -15.28
N LEU A 98 -6.78 -14.41 -16.18
CA LEU A 98 -7.38 -13.13 -15.88
C LEU A 98 -8.76 -13.29 -15.20
N ARG A 99 -9.63 -14.15 -15.75
CA ARG A 99 -10.94 -14.46 -15.14
C ARG A 99 -10.82 -15.18 -13.80
N ARG A 100 -9.81 -16.03 -13.62
CA ARG A 100 -9.53 -16.67 -12.32
C ARG A 100 -9.15 -15.61 -11.29
N ARG A 101 -8.16 -14.75 -11.57
CA ARG A 101 -7.70 -13.71 -10.65
C ARG A 101 -8.79 -12.68 -10.33
N LYS A 102 -9.61 -12.27 -11.31
CA LYS A 102 -10.79 -11.41 -11.07
C LYS A 102 -11.77 -12.04 -10.07
N ARG A 103 -12.12 -13.33 -10.25
CA ARG A 103 -13.00 -14.03 -9.29
C ARG A 103 -12.38 -14.14 -7.89
N LEU A 104 -11.09 -14.43 -7.79
CA LEU A 104 -10.40 -14.47 -6.49
C LEU A 104 -10.43 -13.09 -5.82
N SER A 105 -10.19 -12.02 -6.58
CA SER A 105 -10.27 -10.64 -6.08
C SER A 105 -11.68 -10.27 -5.59
N GLU A 106 -12.73 -10.67 -6.32
CA GLU A 106 -14.13 -10.47 -5.90
C GLU A 106 -14.45 -11.24 -4.61
N GLU A 107 -13.94 -12.47 -4.48
CA GLU A 107 -14.10 -13.27 -3.26
C GLU A 107 -13.38 -12.66 -2.06
N VAL A 108 -12.13 -12.21 -2.24
CA VAL A 108 -11.39 -11.48 -1.20
C VAL A 108 -12.20 -10.25 -0.75
N GLY A 109 -12.69 -9.46 -1.71
CA GLY A 109 -13.53 -8.29 -1.41
C GLY A 109 -14.79 -8.66 -0.62
N ARG A 110 -15.44 -9.79 -0.96
CA ARG A 110 -16.58 -10.32 -0.19
C ARG A 110 -16.19 -10.72 1.22
N ILE A 111 -15.08 -11.45 1.40
CA ILE A 111 -14.61 -11.88 2.73
C ILE A 111 -14.29 -10.67 3.60
N GLU A 112 -13.48 -9.73 3.09
CA GLU A 112 -13.10 -8.52 3.81
C GLU A 112 -14.32 -7.68 4.21
N GLU A 113 -15.29 -7.53 3.32
CA GLU A 113 -16.50 -6.76 3.60
C GLU A 113 -17.39 -7.43 4.66
N GLU A 114 -17.54 -8.76 4.62
CA GLU A 114 -18.27 -9.51 5.66
C GLU A 114 -17.59 -9.41 7.02
N VAL A 115 -16.26 -9.57 7.06
CA VAL A 115 -15.47 -9.45 8.30
C VAL A 115 -15.52 -8.01 8.83
N ARG A 116 -15.42 -7.00 7.96
CA ARG A 116 -15.53 -5.58 8.34
C ARG A 116 -16.90 -5.23 8.90
N ARG A 117 -17.98 -5.71 8.27
CA ARG A 117 -19.36 -5.57 8.79
C ARG A 117 -19.49 -6.22 10.17
N TYR A 118 -18.89 -7.39 10.34
CA TYR A 118 -18.87 -8.08 11.61
C TYR A 118 -18.10 -7.32 12.71
N VAL A 119 -16.88 -6.84 12.44
CA VAL A 119 -16.10 -5.98 13.34
C VAL A 119 -16.90 -4.74 13.76
N LYS A 120 -17.54 -4.07 12.80
CA LYS A 120 -18.40 -2.90 13.05
C LYS A 120 -19.59 -3.25 13.95
N SER A 121 -20.22 -4.42 13.75
CA SER A 121 -21.35 -4.87 14.58
C SER A 121 -20.98 -5.09 16.05
N LEU A 122 -19.71 -5.42 16.32
CA LEU A 122 -19.18 -5.56 17.67
C LEU A 122 -18.79 -4.22 18.32
N GLY A 123 -18.79 -3.11 17.57
CA GLY A 123 -18.37 -1.81 18.07
C GLY A 123 -16.88 -1.74 18.43
N ILE A 124 -16.05 -2.59 17.83
CA ILE A 124 -14.60 -2.63 18.02
C ILE A 124 -13.88 -2.29 16.71
N TYR A 125 -12.59 -2.01 16.81
CA TYR A 125 -11.69 -1.93 15.66
C TYR A 125 -10.70 -3.10 15.73
N VAL A 126 -10.53 -3.81 14.62
CA VAL A 126 -9.51 -4.85 14.41
C VAL A 126 -9.06 -4.74 12.95
N PRO A 127 -7.79 -4.44 12.66
CA PRO A 127 -7.26 -4.48 11.30
C PRO A 127 -7.48 -5.86 10.68
N PHE A 128 -7.92 -5.90 9.43
CA PHE A 128 -8.12 -7.12 8.66
C PHE A 128 -7.81 -6.85 7.19
N ALA A 129 -6.86 -7.61 6.64
CA ALA A 129 -6.52 -7.58 5.22
C ALA A 129 -6.07 -8.96 4.76
N ILE A 130 -6.50 -9.38 3.57
CA ILE A 130 -5.98 -10.58 2.93
C ILE A 130 -4.85 -10.15 1.99
N LEU A 131 -3.64 -10.65 2.26
CA LEU A 131 -2.43 -10.32 1.51
C LEU A 131 -2.20 -11.26 0.33
N ASP A 132 -2.57 -12.53 0.49
CA ASP A 132 -2.47 -13.56 -0.54
C ASP A 132 -3.63 -14.54 -0.37
N TYR A 133 -4.18 -15.04 -1.47
CA TYR A 133 -5.37 -15.89 -1.47
C TYR A 133 -5.48 -16.71 -2.75
N ASP A 134 -5.57 -18.03 -2.55
CA ASP A 134 -5.86 -18.98 -3.60
C ASP A 134 -6.81 -20.08 -3.11
N ARG A 135 -7.44 -20.79 -4.03
CA ARG A 135 -8.28 -21.94 -3.73
C ARG A 135 -8.32 -22.99 -4.82
N PHE A 136 -8.46 -24.24 -4.41
CA PHE A 136 -8.67 -25.39 -5.28
C PHE A 136 -10.00 -26.05 -4.97
N LYS A 137 -10.77 -26.38 -6.02
CA LYS A 137 -12.07 -27.03 -5.86
C LYS A 137 -11.88 -28.50 -5.49
N LEU A 138 -12.50 -28.92 -4.39
CA LEU A 138 -12.50 -30.32 -3.94
C LEU A 138 -13.74 -31.04 -4.50
N TRP A 139 -14.92 -30.78 -3.94
CA TRP A 139 -16.20 -31.30 -4.43
C TRP A 139 -17.37 -30.39 -4.06
N LYS A 140 -18.42 -30.36 -4.90
CA LYS A 140 -19.59 -29.47 -4.72
C LYS A 140 -19.16 -28.00 -4.51
N ASN A 141 -19.43 -27.45 -3.32
CA ASN A 141 -19.11 -26.08 -2.90
C ASN A 141 -17.93 -26.03 -1.90
N LYS A 142 -17.20 -27.15 -1.73
CA LYS A 142 -16.02 -27.21 -0.87
C LYS A 142 -14.75 -26.92 -1.65
N TYR A 143 -13.88 -26.17 -1.01
CA TYR A 143 -12.58 -25.75 -1.51
C TYR A 143 -11.52 -26.02 -0.46
N HIS A 144 -10.29 -26.19 -0.94
CA HIS A 144 -9.08 -26.05 -0.15
C HIS A 144 -8.57 -24.63 -0.41
N PHE A 145 -8.59 -23.78 0.61
CA PHE A 145 -8.15 -22.39 0.58
C PHE A 145 -6.72 -22.31 1.11
N ILE A 146 -5.90 -21.46 0.49
CA ILE A 146 -4.57 -21.11 0.97
C ILE A 146 -4.55 -19.60 1.05
N PHE A 147 -4.17 -19.05 2.20
CA PHE A 147 -4.19 -17.60 2.37
C PHE A 147 -3.08 -17.09 3.28
N LYS A 148 -2.70 -15.85 3.03
CA LYS A 148 -1.93 -15.01 3.92
C LYS A 148 -2.81 -13.83 4.32
N ALA A 149 -3.02 -13.61 5.61
CA ALA A 149 -3.86 -12.53 6.12
C ALA A 149 -3.17 -11.79 7.27
N GLU A 150 -3.39 -10.48 7.33
CA GLU A 150 -3.11 -9.66 8.51
C GLU A 150 -4.40 -9.50 9.30
N ILE A 151 -4.41 -9.99 10.54
CA ILE A 151 -5.58 -9.92 11.43
C ILE A 151 -5.10 -9.43 12.78
N GLY A 152 -5.61 -8.27 13.21
CA GLY A 152 -5.16 -7.63 14.42
C GLY A 152 -3.68 -7.25 14.33
N ALA A 153 -2.87 -7.76 15.27
CA ALA A 153 -1.43 -7.48 15.33
C ALA A 153 -0.58 -8.60 14.71
N HIS A 154 -1.21 -9.59 14.06
CA HIS A 154 -0.56 -10.82 13.63
C HIS A 154 -0.74 -11.11 12.14
N LYS A 155 0.28 -11.77 11.58
CA LYS A 155 0.26 -12.35 10.23
C LYS A 155 -0.05 -13.84 10.32
N TYR A 156 -1.04 -14.28 9.55
CA TYR A 156 -1.48 -15.65 9.42
C TYR A 156 -1.11 -16.15 8.03
N LEU A 157 -0.41 -17.27 7.96
CA LEU A 157 -0.20 -18.04 6.73
C LEU A 157 -0.76 -19.42 7.00
N ASP A 158 -1.88 -19.76 6.39
CA ASP A 158 -2.64 -20.95 6.74
C ASP A 158 -3.40 -21.54 5.55
N GLU A 159 -3.90 -22.75 5.75
CA GLU A 159 -4.75 -23.47 4.81
C GLU A 159 -6.08 -23.87 5.48
N TYR A 160 -7.16 -23.92 4.70
CA TYR A 160 -8.48 -24.26 5.22
C TYR A 160 -9.30 -25.08 4.23
N GLU A 161 -9.93 -26.15 4.71
CA GLU A 161 -10.85 -26.95 3.89
C GLU A 161 -12.29 -26.74 4.33
N GLY A 162 -13.11 -26.21 3.41
CA GLY A 162 -14.50 -25.93 3.72
C GLY A 162 -15.21 -25.16 2.62
N THR A 163 -16.32 -24.55 2.98
CA THR A 163 -17.04 -23.57 2.15
C THR A 163 -16.50 -22.17 2.40
N LEU A 164 -16.81 -21.24 1.50
CA LEU A 164 -16.45 -19.83 1.66
C LEU A 164 -17.07 -19.22 2.92
N ASP A 165 -18.32 -19.58 3.24
CA ASP A 165 -19.00 -19.06 4.41
C ASP A 165 -18.36 -19.59 5.72
N GLU A 166 -17.94 -20.85 5.75
CA GLU A 166 -17.20 -21.41 6.89
C GLU A 166 -15.82 -20.74 7.07
N LEU A 167 -15.12 -20.40 5.97
CA LEU A 167 -13.88 -19.62 6.03
C LEU A 167 -14.12 -18.21 6.58
N ILE A 168 -15.22 -17.56 6.19
CA ILE A 168 -15.59 -16.25 6.74
C ILE A 168 -15.84 -16.35 8.25
N GLU A 169 -16.54 -17.39 8.72
CA GLU A 169 -16.74 -17.60 10.16
C GLU A 169 -15.42 -17.86 10.90
N LEU A 170 -14.49 -18.62 10.31
CA LEU A 170 -13.14 -18.78 10.86
C LEU A 170 -12.44 -17.42 11.05
N PHE A 171 -12.47 -16.55 10.05
CA PHE A 171 -11.89 -15.21 10.17
C PHE A 171 -12.58 -14.37 11.26
N LYS A 172 -13.90 -14.44 11.39
CA LYS A 172 -14.64 -13.75 12.47
C LYS A 172 -14.24 -14.26 13.86
N GLU A 173 -13.97 -15.55 14.02
CA GLU A 173 -13.46 -16.13 15.26
C GLU A 173 -12.06 -15.63 15.60
N VAL A 174 -11.15 -15.61 14.62
CA VAL A 174 -9.79 -15.06 14.80
C VAL A 174 -9.86 -13.57 15.17
N VAL A 175 -10.68 -12.79 14.50
CA VAL A 175 -10.94 -11.37 14.83
C VAL A 175 -11.45 -11.20 16.27
N ARG A 176 -12.38 -12.04 16.73
CA ARG A 176 -12.83 -12.01 18.15
C ARG A 176 -11.66 -12.23 19.10
N ARG A 177 -10.77 -13.17 18.80
CA ARG A 177 -9.60 -13.46 19.63
C ARG A 177 -8.63 -12.27 19.66
N GLU A 178 -8.32 -11.71 18.49
CA GLU A 178 -7.42 -10.56 18.33
C GLU A 178 -7.97 -9.28 18.97
N SER A 179 -9.28 -9.13 19.05
CA SER A 179 -9.93 -7.92 19.61
C SER A 179 -9.41 -7.53 20.99
N ARG A 180 -9.09 -8.51 21.84
CA ARG A 180 -8.59 -8.28 23.21
C ARG A 180 -7.21 -7.65 23.22
N GLU A 181 -6.36 -8.02 22.28
CA GLU A 181 -5.03 -7.45 22.11
C GLU A 181 -5.11 -6.05 21.51
N ILE A 182 -5.88 -5.89 20.45
CA ILE A 182 -6.09 -4.58 19.81
C ILE A 182 -6.66 -3.58 20.82
N SER A 183 -7.65 -3.99 21.62
CA SER A 183 -8.21 -3.13 22.68
C SER A 183 -7.19 -2.78 23.78
N ARG A 184 -6.19 -3.63 24.04
CA ARG A 184 -5.08 -3.31 24.96
C ARG A 184 -4.14 -2.29 24.32
N LEU A 185 -3.80 -2.44 23.05
CA LEU A 185 -2.90 -1.54 22.33
C LEU A 185 -3.52 -0.15 22.14
N ILE A 186 -4.80 -0.06 21.80
CA ILE A 186 -5.54 1.21 21.73
C ILE A 186 -5.52 1.93 23.08
N ARG A 187 -5.81 1.22 24.18
CA ARG A 187 -5.74 1.80 25.53
C ARG A 187 -4.34 2.30 25.89
N ARG A 188 -3.30 1.54 25.54
CA ARG A 188 -1.91 1.98 25.75
C ARG A 188 -1.57 3.22 24.94
N ALA A 189 -1.97 3.27 23.67
CA ALA A 189 -1.78 4.44 22.82
C ALA A 189 -2.50 5.68 23.38
N ARG A 190 -3.72 5.51 23.89
CA ARG A 190 -4.46 6.59 24.59
C ARG A 190 -3.72 7.06 25.83
N SER A 191 -3.22 6.15 26.68
CA SER A 191 -2.47 6.51 27.88
C SER A 191 -1.16 7.23 27.56
N GLU A 192 -0.43 6.80 26.53
CA GLU A 192 0.78 7.48 26.05
C GLU A 192 0.45 8.87 25.49
N ARG A 193 -0.63 9.00 24.72
CA ARG A 193 -1.12 10.31 24.26
C ARG A 193 -1.37 11.27 25.42
N GLU A 194 -2.16 10.84 26.42
CA GLU A 194 -2.49 11.66 27.59
C GLU A 194 -1.26 12.03 28.42
N ARG A 195 -0.30 11.11 28.53
CA ARG A 195 0.99 11.39 29.17
C ARG A 195 1.74 12.49 28.43
N TRP A 196 1.97 12.34 27.12
CA TRP A 196 2.73 13.32 26.34
C TRP A 196 2.04 14.67 26.22
N ILE A 197 0.70 14.70 26.15
CA ILE A 197 -0.07 15.96 26.19
C ILE A 197 0.17 16.75 27.48
N ARG A 198 0.33 16.06 28.63
CA ARG A 198 0.65 16.71 29.91
C ARG A 198 2.11 17.18 29.97
N GLU A 199 3.03 16.42 29.38
CA GLU A 199 4.47 16.71 29.41
C GLU A 199 4.89 17.80 28.40
N VAL A 200 4.13 17.96 27.30
CA VAL A 200 4.51 18.83 26.18
C VAL A 200 3.35 19.75 25.80
N GLY A 201 3.49 21.03 26.15
CA GLY A 201 2.50 22.04 25.76
C GLY A 201 2.42 22.20 24.24
N GLY A 202 1.24 22.50 23.68
CA GLY A 202 1.05 22.62 22.24
C GLY A 202 0.77 21.30 21.51
N LEU A 203 1.09 20.15 22.12
CA LEU A 203 0.89 18.85 21.48
C LEU A 203 -0.60 18.53 21.29
N SER A 204 -1.45 18.84 22.26
CA SER A 204 -2.89 18.61 22.13
C SER A 204 -3.48 19.41 20.99
N GLU A 205 -3.15 20.71 20.88
CA GLU A 205 -3.68 21.56 19.81
C GLU A 205 -3.21 21.08 18.43
N PHE A 206 -1.96 20.63 18.31
CA PHE A 206 -1.43 20.10 17.06
C PHE A 206 -2.07 18.77 16.65
N LEU A 207 -2.21 17.82 17.58
CA LEU A 207 -2.85 16.54 17.28
C LEU A 207 -4.32 16.73 16.90
N SER A 208 -5.05 17.61 17.60
CA SER A 208 -6.44 17.92 17.25
C SER A 208 -6.57 18.54 15.86
N GLU A 209 -5.65 19.42 15.48
CA GLU A 209 -5.58 19.96 14.12
C GLU A 209 -5.39 18.85 13.08
N LEU A 210 -4.35 18.01 13.23
CA LEU A 210 -4.09 16.90 12.29
C LEU A 210 -5.29 15.93 12.19
N GLU A 211 -5.78 15.47 13.33
CA GLU A 211 -6.83 14.44 13.45
C GLU A 211 -8.17 14.92 12.88
N SER A 212 -8.44 16.23 12.91
CA SER A 212 -9.66 16.82 12.36
C SER A 212 -9.82 16.58 10.85
N HIS A 213 -8.71 16.39 10.14
CA HIS A 213 -8.66 16.18 8.69
C HIS A 213 -8.62 14.71 8.28
N VAL A 214 -8.57 13.77 9.24
CA VAL A 214 -8.48 12.32 8.95
C VAL A 214 -9.87 11.70 8.90
N ILE A 215 -10.39 11.40 7.72
CA ILE A 215 -11.75 10.86 7.54
C ILE A 215 -11.84 9.43 8.08
N GLU A 216 -11.04 8.51 7.52
CA GLU A 216 -10.91 7.12 7.96
C GLU A 216 -9.44 6.77 8.14
N THR A 217 -8.65 7.02 7.10
CA THR A 217 -7.20 6.78 7.08
C THR A 217 -6.46 7.98 6.48
N ALA A 218 -5.22 8.18 6.90
CA ALA A 218 -4.30 9.15 6.34
C ALA A 218 -2.86 8.65 6.45
N ILE A 219 -1.95 9.22 5.68
CA ILE A 219 -0.51 9.01 5.80
C ILE A 219 0.11 10.32 6.29
N LEU A 220 0.86 10.24 7.37
CA LEU A 220 1.66 11.31 7.93
C LEU A 220 3.12 11.11 7.54
N THR A 221 3.62 11.94 6.64
CA THR A 221 5.03 11.94 6.24
C THR A 221 5.77 12.98 7.05
N ILE A 222 6.78 12.56 7.81
CA ILE A 222 7.54 13.43 8.70
C ILE A 222 8.98 13.46 8.21
N THR A 223 9.50 14.68 8.04
CA THR A 223 10.84 14.95 7.52
C THR A 223 11.65 15.76 8.52
N GLY A 224 12.90 15.36 8.74
CA GLY A 224 13.86 16.09 9.57
C GLY A 224 15.30 15.59 9.38
N PRO A 225 16.31 16.34 9.84
CA PRO A 225 17.72 15.93 9.70
C PRO A 225 18.06 14.57 10.34
N LYS A 226 17.50 14.27 11.51
CA LYS A 226 17.74 13.01 12.23
C LYS A 226 16.55 12.62 13.10
N LEU A 227 15.66 11.80 12.57
CA LEU A 227 14.45 11.34 13.25
C LEU A 227 14.79 10.28 14.31
N ALA A 228 13.98 10.21 15.37
CA ALA A 228 14.07 9.11 16.32
C ALA A 228 13.77 7.78 15.60
N ARG A 229 14.17 6.65 16.21
CA ARG A 229 13.92 5.31 15.67
C ARG A 229 12.85 4.62 16.52
N PRO A 230 11.80 4.04 15.92
CA PRO A 230 10.87 3.16 16.63
C PRO A 230 11.60 2.04 17.37
N SER A 231 10.99 1.50 18.43
CA SER A 231 11.63 0.48 19.26
C SER A 231 12.02 -0.78 18.46
N THR A 232 11.20 -1.12 17.46
CA THR A 232 11.40 -2.26 16.56
C THR A 232 12.63 -2.12 15.66
N TRP A 233 13.19 -0.91 15.53
CA TRP A 233 14.38 -0.64 14.72
C TRP A 233 15.65 -0.53 15.56
N ARG A 234 15.55 -0.60 16.90
CA ARG A 234 16.71 -0.44 17.77
C ARG A 234 17.77 -1.51 17.47
N GLY A 235 18.99 -1.04 17.22
CA GLY A 235 20.13 -1.91 16.92
C GLY A 235 20.23 -2.37 15.47
N LEU A 236 19.28 -1.99 14.61
CA LEU A 236 19.39 -2.16 13.17
C LEU A 236 20.18 -0.99 12.56
N ASP A 237 21.00 -1.31 11.56
CA ASP A 237 21.66 -0.31 10.73
C ASP A 237 20.66 0.33 9.75
N ASP A 238 20.83 1.62 9.46
CA ASP A 238 19.95 2.35 8.53
C ASP A 238 19.90 1.69 7.15
N GLY A 239 21.02 1.14 6.66
CA GLY A 239 21.09 0.44 5.38
C GLY A 239 20.22 -0.82 5.37
N VAL A 240 20.13 -1.54 6.49
CA VAL A 240 19.23 -2.69 6.64
C VAL A 240 17.77 -2.23 6.64
N ILE A 241 17.45 -1.17 7.39
CA ILE A 241 16.09 -0.61 7.47
C ILE A 241 15.59 -0.19 6.09
N ILE A 242 16.43 0.51 5.32
CA ILE A 242 16.13 0.96 3.95
C ILE A 242 15.99 -0.24 3.01
N ALA A 243 16.95 -1.17 3.02
CA ALA A 243 16.94 -2.33 2.12
C ALA A 243 15.74 -3.26 2.35
N MET A 244 15.26 -3.34 3.59
CA MET A 244 14.08 -4.14 3.96
C MET A 244 12.76 -3.37 3.78
N GLY A 245 12.80 -2.14 3.27
CA GLY A 245 11.60 -1.32 3.04
C GLY A 245 10.84 -1.01 4.33
N MET A 246 11.54 -0.87 5.46
CA MET A 246 10.91 -0.73 6.78
C MET A 246 10.35 0.69 7.04
N GLY A 247 10.50 1.61 6.08
CA GLY A 247 9.85 2.94 6.10
C GLY A 247 10.77 4.13 6.40
N LEU A 248 12.09 3.92 6.50
CA LEU A 248 13.08 5.00 6.49
C LEU A 248 13.48 5.31 5.05
N GLU A 249 13.33 6.58 4.65
CA GLU A 249 13.82 7.10 3.39
C GLU A 249 14.86 8.21 3.67
N LYS A 250 15.85 8.37 2.80
CA LYS A 250 16.87 9.43 2.88
C LYS A 250 16.84 10.29 1.62
N ALA A 251 16.75 11.60 1.79
CA ALA A 251 16.77 12.59 0.72
C ALA A 251 17.83 13.65 1.04
N GLY A 252 19.05 13.46 0.53
CA GLY A 252 20.21 14.25 0.93
C GLY A 252 20.50 14.06 2.42
N ASP A 253 20.57 15.17 3.17
CA ASP A 253 20.79 15.19 4.62
C ASP A 253 19.51 15.04 5.45
N LEU A 254 18.36 14.80 4.79
CA LEU A 254 17.07 14.65 5.44
C LEU A 254 16.65 13.18 5.52
N GLU A 255 16.05 12.83 6.65
CA GLU A 255 15.38 11.56 6.87
C GLU A 255 13.87 11.77 6.77
N VAL A 256 13.20 10.79 6.17
CA VAL A 256 11.75 10.76 6.01
C VAL A 256 11.21 9.46 6.60
N ILE A 257 10.22 9.55 7.48
CA ILE A 257 9.49 8.40 8.02
C ILE A 257 7.98 8.65 7.84
N LYS A 258 7.28 7.63 7.35
CA LYS A 258 5.82 7.64 7.13
C LYS A 258 5.11 6.88 8.23
N TRP A 259 4.02 7.46 8.73
CA TRP A 259 3.14 6.85 9.72
C TRP A 259 1.71 6.87 9.20
N ASP A 260 1.05 5.70 9.21
CA ASP A 260 -0.38 5.64 8.93
C ASP A 260 -1.17 6.20 10.12
N ILE A 261 -2.19 7.01 9.87
CA ILE A 261 -3.17 7.40 10.87
C ILE A 261 -4.46 6.69 10.55
N THR A 262 -5.03 6.00 11.53
CA THR A 262 -6.35 5.38 11.38
C THR A 262 -7.30 5.87 12.44
N ARG A 263 -8.49 6.30 12.03
CA ARG A 263 -9.61 6.62 12.91
C ARG A 263 -10.28 5.32 13.35
N VAL A 264 -10.11 4.95 14.62
CA VAL A 264 -10.64 3.70 15.19
C VAL A 264 -11.94 3.89 15.97
N GLY A 265 -12.32 5.15 16.22
CA GLY A 265 -13.59 5.55 16.83
C GLY A 265 -13.94 7.00 16.50
N PRO A 266 -15.06 7.55 17.00
CA PRO A 266 -15.51 8.91 16.67
C PRO A 266 -14.48 10.02 16.97
N SER A 267 -13.62 9.81 17.96
CA SER A 267 -12.57 10.74 18.37
C SER A 267 -11.32 10.01 18.85
N GLU A 268 -11.09 8.79 18.34
CA GLU A 268 -9.95 7.95 18.70
C GLU A 268 -9.15 7.60 17.45
N PHE A 269 -7.85 7.87 17.51
CA PHE A 269 -6.91 7.74 16.41
C PHE A 269 -5.69 6.94 16.88
N VAL A 270 -5.16 6.14 15.97
CA VAL A 270 -3.93 5.37 16.17
C VAL A 270 -2.95 5.66 15.04
N TYR A 271 -1.66 5.55 15.35
CA TYR A 271 -0.56 5.95 14.47
C TYR A 271 0.40 4.78 14.24
N GLY A 272 0.53 4.34 12.98
CA GLY A 272 1.42 3.28 12.52
C GLY A 272 0.66 2.12 11.87
N ALA A 273 1.26 1.53 10.83
CA ALA A 273 0.71 0.39 10.10
C ALA A 273 0.53 -0.84 11.00
N HIS A 274 1.51 -1.11 11.87
CA HIS A 274 1.49 -2.25 12.78
C HIS A 274 0.95 -1.85 14.16
N PRO A 275 -0.04 -2.57 14.74
CA PRO A 275 -0.66 -2.19 16.01
C PRO A 275 0.29 -2.01 17.21
N HIS A 276 1.39 -2.76 17.24
CA HIS A 276 2.42 -2.60 18.27
C HIS A 276 3.12 -1.23 18.24
N LEU A 277 3.11 -0.52 17.11
CA LEU A 277 3.72 0.82 17.00
C LEU A 277 2.81 1.93 17.54
N TRP A 278 1.49 1.70 17.66
CA TRP A 278 0.54 2.74 18.06
C TRP A 278 0.87 3.46 19.37
N PRO A 279 1.32 2.76 20.43
CA PRO A 279 1.72 3.44 21.66
C PRO A 279 3.05 4.21 21.53
N GLU A 280 3.91 3.82 20.61
CA GLU A 280 5.26 4.38 20.49
C GLU A 280 5.28 5.73 19.77
N PHE A 281 4.30 5.96 18.88
CA PHE A 281 4.26 7.15 18.02
C PHE A 281 4.48 8.46 18.78
N TYR A 282 3.79 8.67 19.90
CA TYR A 282 3.82 9.95 20.61
C TYR A 282 5.21 10.26 21.18
N GLY A 283 5.85 9.27 21.79
CA GLY A 283 7.22 9.42 22.29
C GLY A 283 8.21 9.61 21.16
N TRP A 284 8.10 8.79 20.12
CA TRP A 284 8.91 8.92 18.90
C TRP A 284 8.80 10.32 18.27
N PHE A 285 7.58 10.86 18.15
CA PHE A 285 7.31 12.16 17.55
C PHE A 285 7.96 13.28 18.35
N VAL A 286 7.75 13.28 19.67
CA VAL A 286 8.32 14.28 20.57
C VAL A 286 9.85 14.19 20.61
N GLU A 287 10.44 13.00 20.65
CA GLU A 287 11.89 12.81 20.62
C GLU A 287 12.50 13.27 19.30
N SER A 288 11.82 12.99 18.18
CA SER A 288 12.22 13.50 16.86
C SER A 288 12.20 15.03 16.85
N LEU A 289 11.13 15.65 17.34
CA LEU A 289 11.02 17.10 17.36
C LEU A 289 12.04 17.75 18.31
N ARG A 290 12.31 17.14 19.48
CA ARG A 290 13.36 17.59 20.42
C ARG A 290 14.75 17.57 19.81
N SER A 291 15.06 16.52 19.04
CA SER A 291 16.39 16.32 18.47
C SER A 291 16.67 17.25 17.28
N ASN A 292 15.62 17.67 16.56
CA ASN A 292 15.74 18.47 15.34
C ASN A 292 15.36 19.95 15.54
N GLY A 293 14.56 20.27 16.57
CA GLY A 293 14.01 21.60 16.81
C GLY A 293 12.86 21.98 15.86
N VAL A 294 12.94 21.57 14.60
CA VAL A 294 11.92 21.78 13.56
C VAL A 294 11.74 20.50 12.74
N LEU A 295 10.49 20.17 12.41
CA LEU A 295 10.09 19.10 11.50
C LEU A 295 9.17 19.65 10.41
N SER A 296 9.27 19.10 9.20
CA SER A 296 8.28 19.28 8.14
C SER A 296 7.36 18.07 8.11
N ILE A 297 6.06 18.30 7.96
CA ILE A 297 5.04 17.26 8.02
C ILE A 297 4.06 17.43 6.88
N ILE A 298 3.83 16.36 6.12
CA ILE A 298 2.77 16.28 5.12
C ILE A 298 1.73 15.28 5.60
N LEU A 299 0.49 15.72 5.78
CA LEU A 299 -0.66 14.88 6.01
C LEU A 299 -1.37 14.63 4.67
N ARG A 300 -1.48 13.36 4.27
CA ARG A 300 -2.22 12.89 3.11
C ARG A 300 -3.46 12.15 3.57
N SER A 301 -4.64 12.77 3.47
CA SER A 301 -5.92 12.17 3.86
C SER A 301 -6.64 11.62 2.64
N PHE A 302 -7.20 10.41 2.75
CA PHE A 302 -7.93 9.76 1.65
C PHE A 302 -9.42 10.06 1.77
N ARG A 303 -9.99 10.57 0.68
CA ARG A 303 -11.43 10.76 0.60
C ARG A 303 -12.13 9.52 0.05
N LYS A 304 -13.46 9.51 0.16
CA LYS A 304 -14.30 8.41 -0.36
C LYS A 304 -14.55 8.55 -1.85
N GLU A 305 -14.44 9.75 -2.38
CA GLU A 305 -14.58 10.02 -3.80
C GLU A 305 -13.42 9.43 -4.58
N VAL A 306 -13.74 8.88 -5.74
CA VAL A 306 -12.78 8.42 -6.74
C VAL A 306 -12.81 9.43 -7.88
N ASP A 307 -11.64 9.88 -8.33
CA ASP A 307 -11.51 10.75 -9.48
C ASP A 307 -11.90 9.97 -10.74
N GLU A 308 -12.92 10.46 -11.45
CA GLU A 308 -13.52 9.74 -12.59
C GLU A 308 -12.55 9.56 -13.77
N LEU A 309 -11.56 10.46 -13.90
CA LEU A 309 -10.62 10.46 -15.00
C LEU A 309 -9.45 9.49 -14.77
N THR A 310 -8.95 9.42 -13.55
CA THR A 310 -7.78 8.60 -13.19
C THR A 310 -8.16 7.27 -12.57
N GLY A 311 -9.39 7.14 -12.06
CA GLY A 311 -9.83 5.99 -11.27
C GLY A 311 -9.16 5.89 -9.90
N LEU A 312 -8.41 6.93 -9.49
CA LEU A 312 -7.69 6.96 -8.21
C LEU A 312 -8.55 7.62 -7.12
N PRO A 313 -8.41 7.19 -5.84
CA PRO A 313 -9.02 7.90 -4.72
C PRO A 313 -8.54 9.36 -4.66
N VAL A 314 -9.48 10.29 -4.46
CA VAL A 314 -9.15 11.70 -4.26
C VAL A 314 -8.45 11.87 -2.91
N LYS A 315 -7.34 12.61 -2.89
CA LYS A 315 -6.50 12.84 -1.71
C LYS A 315 -6.48 14.31 -1.35
N GLU A 316 -6.54 14.61 -0.06
CA GLU A 316 -6.21 15.95 0.46
C GLU A 316 -4.80 15.97 1.03
N LEU A 317 -3.97 16.90 0.58
CA LEU A 317 -2.64 17.16 1.14
C LEU A 317 -2.68 18.41 2.00
N ARG A 318 -2.08 18.33 3.19
CA ARG A 318 -1.86 19.46 4.09
C ARG A 318 -0.42 19.45 4.55
N GLY A 319 0.26 20.59 4.46
CA GLY A 319 1.63 20.75 4.93
C GLY A 319 1.70 21.52 6.24
N TYR A 320 2.59 21.10 7.13
CA TYR A 320 2.84 21.75 8.40
C TYR A 320 4.35 21.89 8.64
N VAL A 321 4.77 23.05 9.15
CA VAL A 321 6.07 23.22 9.78
C VAL A 321 5.85 23.22 11.28
N VAL A 322 6.42 22.24 11.97
CA VAL A 322 6.26 22.07 13.42
C VAL A 322 7.59 22.37 14.08
N SER A 323 7.57 23.21 15.10
CA SER A 323 8.76 23.58 15.87
C SER A 323 8.55 23.34 17.35
N MET A 324 9.64 23.13 18.07
CA MET A 324 9.64 23.04 19.52
C MET A 324 10.61 24.04 20.13
N SER A 325 10.10 24.88 21.02
CA SER A 325 10.87 25.86 21.77
C SER A 325 10.44 25.86 23.24
N GLY A 326 11.39 25.75 24.16
CA GLY A 326 11.11 25.82 25.60
C GLY A 326 10.12 24.77 26.12
N GLY A 327 10.12 23.55 25.55
CA GLY A 327 9.18 22.50 25.96
C GLY A 327 7.79 22.59 25.32
N ARG A 328 7.54 23.61 24.48
CA ARG A 328 6.26 23.84 23.82
C ARG A 328 6.37 23.62 22.31
N ILE A 329 5.39 22.91 21.75
CA ILE A 329 5.19 22.74 20.32
C ILE A 329 4.40 23.92 19.77
N THR A 330 4.84 24.43 18.63
CA THR A 330 4.08 25.35 17.79
C THR A 330 4.09 24.83 16.36
N TYR A 331 3.05 25.13 15.59
CA TYR A 331 2.98 24.73 14.19
C TYR A 331 2.46 25.86 13.32
N ARG A 332 2.86 25.82 12.05
CA ARG A 332 2.31 26.65 10.96
C ARG A 332 1.84 25.73 9.85
N GLN A 333 0.55 25.76 9.53
CA GLN A 333 0.06 25.11 8.32
C GLN A 333 0.50 25.94 7.10
N LEU A 334 0.98 25.26 6.06
CA LEU A 334 1.28 25.86 4.76
C LEU A 334 -0.02 26.26 4.07
N THR A 335 0.01 27.36 3.32
CA THR A 335 -1.05 27.71 2.37
C THR A 335 -1.13 26.67 1.26
N ALA A 336 -2.29 26.58 0.59
CA ALA A 336 -2.46 25.69 -0.55
C ALA A 336 -1.44 26.00 -1.64
N ARG A 337 -1.10 27.28 -1.83
CA ARG A 337 -0.09 27.73 -2.79
C ARG A 337 1.33 27.29 -2.41
N GLU A 338 1.76 27.50 -1.17
CA GLU A 338 3.08 27.03 -0.70
C GLU A 338 3.21 25.52 -0.88
N LEU A 339 2.15 24.77 -0.53
CA LEU A 339 2.15 23.32 -0.66
C LEU A 339 2.15 22.87 -2.12
N PHE A 340 1.35 23.51 -2.97
CA PHE A 340 1.32 23.24 -4.40
C PHE A 340 2.69 23.50 -5.04
N GLU A 341 3.32 24.64 -4.74
CA GLU A 341 4.65 24.98 -5.24
C GLU A 341 5.70 23.96 -4.77
N ALA A 342 5.66 23.52 -3.51
CA ALA A 342 6.57 22.50 -2.98
C ALA A 342 6.43 21.12 -3.64
N HIS A 343 5.23 20.78 -4.14
CA HIS A 343 4.95 19.49 -4.78
C HIS A 343 5.04 19.51 -6.32
N THR A 344 5.18 20.69 -6.93
CA THR A 344 5.21 20.88 -8.39
C THR A 344 6.48 21.58 -8.86
N THR A 345 7.51 21.60 -8.02
CA THR A 345 8.82 22.17 -8.33
C THR A 345 9.88 21.15 -7.97
N ASP A 346 10.72 20.80 -8.94
CA ASP A 346 11.86 19.93 -8.71
C ASP A 346 12.82 20.62 -7.71
N PRO A 347 13.16 19.97 -6.58
CA PRO A 347 13.99 20.59 -5.56
C PRO A 347 15.46 20.76 -5.99
N VAL A 348 15.91 20.05 -7.02
CA VAL A 348 17.28 20.09 -7.56
C VAL A 348 17.38 21.08 -8.72
N THR A 349 16.46 21.04 -9.68
CA THR A 349 16.52 21.85 -10.91
C THR A 349 15.71 23.14 -10.81
N GLY A 350 14.71 23.20 -9.92
CA GLY A 350 13.75 24.29 -9.83
C GLY A 350 12.71 24.30 -10.95
N GLU A 351 12.71 23.29 -11.83
CA GLU A 351 11.75 23.17 -12.93
C GLU A 351 10.38 22.73 -12.43
N ARG A 352 9.33 23.05 -13.19
CA ARG A 352 7.97 22.62 -12.86
C ARG A 352 7.77 21.15 -13.18
N ILE A 353 7.23 20.42 -12.22
CA ILE A 353 6.78 19.04 -12.36
C ILE A 353 5.26 19.03 -12.46
N GLU A 354 4.70 18.12 -13.26
CA GLU A 354 3.25 17.93 -13.30
C GLU A 354 2.70 17.61 -11.90
N PRO A 355 1.55 18.18 -11.52
CA PRO A 355 0.94 17.89 -10.23
C PRO A 355 0.48 16.42 -10.17
N GLU A 356 0.64 15.83 -8.98
CA GLU A 356 0.09 14.49 -8.68
C GLU A 356 -1.41 14.47 -9.03
N PRO A 357 -1.90 13.48 -9.81
CA PRO A 357 -3.31 13.38 -10.16
C PRO A 357 -4.19 13.09 -8.94
N ALA A 358 -5.46 13.54 -9.00
CA ALA A 358 -6.46 13.33 -7.95
C ALA A 358 -6.07 13.90 -6.58
N VAL A 359 -5.30 15.00 -6.55
CA VAL A 359 -4.85 15.66 -5.32
C VAL A 359 -5.48 17.05 -5.16
N ILE A 360 -5.92 17.33 -3.94
CA ILE A 360 -6.34 18.66 -3.49
C ILE A 360 -5.30 19.15 -2.49
N TYR A 361 -4.64 20.26 -2.81
CA TYR A 361 -3.70 20.94 -1.92
C TYR A 361 -4.47 21.88 -1.01
N CYS A 362 -4.39 21.66 0.31
CA CYS A 362 -5.25 22.29 1.30
C CYS A 362 -4.45 23.19 2.26
N GLY A 363 -4.77 24.49 2.24
CA GLY A 363 -4.28 25.48 3.20
C GLY A 363 -5.23 25.68 4.39
N PRO A 364 -4.97 26.71 5.23
CA PRO A 364 -5.83 27.08 6.35
C PRO A 364 -7.26 27.44 5.89
N GLY A 365 -8.26 27.05 6.68
CA GLY A 365 -9.67 27.32 6.36
C GLY A 365 -10.10 26.69 5.02
N ASP A 366 -10.66 27.51 4.14
CA ASP A 366 -11.20 27.12 2.83
C ASP A 366 -10.19 27.24 1.67
N ASP A 367 -8.91 27.52 1.96
CA ASP A 367 -7.86 27.64 0.93
C ASP A 367 -7.57 26.28 0.26
N ARG A 368 -7.83 26.16 -1.04
CA ARG A 368 -7.73 24.90 -1.80
C ARG A 368 -7.20 25.15 -3.22
N ILE A 369 -6.29 24.28 -3.68
CA ILE A 369 -5.88 24.19 -5.09
C ILE A 369 -6.11 22.76 -5.55
N TYR A 370 -6.83 22.59 -6.66
CA TYR A 370 -7.12 21.28 -7.25
C TYR A 370 -6.08 20.95 -8.31
N SER A 371 -5.55 19.72 -8.31
CA SER A 371 -4.71 19.20 -9.39
C SER A 371 -5.57 18.98 -10.64
N ILE A 372 -5.92 20.04 -11.35
CA ILE A 372 -6.61 19.92 -12.64
C ILE A 372 -5.52 19.67 -13.69
N ARG A 373 -5.59 18.53 -14.41
CA ARG A 373 -4.79 18.38 -15.63
C ARG A 373 -5.25 19.44 -16.62
N GLY A 374 -4.31 20.23 -17.14
CA GLY A 374 -4.59 21.13 -18.26
C GLY A 374 -5.27 20.35 -19.39
N THR A 375 -6.36 20.91 -19.90
CA THR A 375 -7.09 20.42 -21.08
C THR A 375 -6.20 20.31 -22.31
#